data_AF-A0A949QD61-F1
#
_entry.id   AF-A0A949QD61-F1
#
_cell.length_a   1.000
_cell.length_b   1.000
_cell.length_c   1.000
_cell.angle_alpha   90.00
_cell.angle_beta   90.00
_cell.angle_gamma   90.00
#
_symmetry.space_group_name_H-M   'P 1'
#
loop_
_entity.id
_entity.type
_entity.pdbx_description
1 polymer ?
#
loop_
_entity_poly.entity_id
_entity_poly.type
_entity_poly.pdbx_seq_one_letter_code
_entity_poly.pdbx_strand_id
1 'polypeptide(L)'
;MDDPQPTDSPKSSADTSTTLRQRAEALWHEPANALTAPALNLPEAAAHLLHELQVHQIELELQNKALRCAQQELAVSRAHYFALYDQAPVGYCTLSEQDMILTANLTAATLLG
;
A
#
# COMPACT_ATOMS: atom_id res chain seq x y z
N MET A 1 13.80 -47.68 -6.80
CA MET A 1 13.75 -46.58 -5.83
C MET A 1 13.95 -45.32 -6.64
N ASP A 2 12.88 -44.57 -6.84
CA ASP A 2 12.84 -43.09 -6.83
C ASP A 2 11.52 -42.64 -7.46
N ASP A 3 10.59 -42.27 -6.59
CA ASP A 3 9.43 -41.44 -6.92
C ASP A 3 9.92 -40.03 -7.27
N PRO A 4 9.46 -39.39 -8.35
CA PRO A 4 9.58 -37.95 -8.49
C PRO A 4 8.44 -37.28 -7.71
N GLN A 5 8.83 -36.54 -6.66
CA GLN A 5 8.00 -35.56 -5.96
C GLN A 5 7.40 -34.51 -6.91
N PRO A 6 6.19 -33.99 -6.62
CA PRO A 6 5.59 -32.91 -7.39
C PRO A 6 6.36 -31.61 -7.15
N THR A 7 6.80 -30.99 -8.25
CA THR A 7 7.48 -29.69 -8.25
C THR A 7 6.51 -28.59 -7.82
N ASP A 8 6.62 -28.16 -6.56
CA ASP A 8 6.00 -26.93 -6.07
C ASP A 8 6.78 -25.74 -6.66
N SER A 9 6.20 -25.10 -7.68
CA SER A 9 6.73 -23.86 -8.25
C SER A 9 6.29 -22.67 -7.40
N PRO A 10 7.15 -21.67 -7.14
CA PRO A 10 6.84 -20.59 -6.21
C PRO A 10 5.83 -19.63 -6.85
N LYS A 11 4.59 -19.66 -6.37
CA LYS A 11 3.58 -18.66 -6.74
C LYS A 11 4.01 -17.30 -6.17
N SER A 12 4.14 -16.31 -7.05
CA SER A 12 4.59 -14.95 -6.79
C SER A 12 3.78 -14.27 -5.68
N SER A 13 4.44 -13.48 -4.82
CA SER A 13 3.83 -12.71 -3.73
C SER A 13 2.72 -11.75 -4.17
N ALA A 14 2.69 -11.39 -5.46
CA ALA A 14 1.63 -10.61 -6.10
C ALA A 14 0.31 -11.40 -6.24
N ASP A 15 0.36 -12.70 -6.50
CA ASP A 15 -0.84 -13.54 -6.58
C ASP A 15 -1.45 -13.75 -5.19
N THR A 16 -0.62 -13.85 -4.15
CA THR A 16 -1.06 -14.00 -2.77
C THR A 16 -1.76 -12.74 -2.25
N SER A 17 -1.22 -11.55 -2.56
CA SER A 17 -1.86 -10.29 -2.16
C SER A 17 -3.17 -10.02 -2.91
N THR A 18 -3.22 -10.38 -4.20
CA THR A 18 -4.41 -10.25 -5.05
C THR A 18 -5.52 -11.21 -4.62
N THR A 19 -5.17 -12.46 -4.30
CA THR A 19 -6.13 -13.46 -3.80
C THR A 19 -6.67 -13.10 -2.43
N LEU A 20 -5.84 -12.56 -1.51
CA LEU A 20 -6.31 -12.08 -0.20
C LEU A 20 -7.25 -10.87 -0.33
N ARG A 21 -6.95 -9.95 -1.26
CA ARG A 21 -7.79 -8.79 -1.53
C ARG A 21 -9.13 -9.17 -2.15
N GLN A 22 -9.14 -10.06 -3.14
CA GLN A 22 -10.37 -10.59 -3.73
C GLN A 22 -11.22 -11.36 -2.70
N ARG A 23 -10.58 -12.10 -1.78
CA ARG A 23 -11.27 -12.77 -0.67
C ARG A 23 -11.85 -11.79 0.34
N ALA A 24 -11.16 -10.68 0.63
CA ALA A 24 -11.65 -9.63 1.49
C ALA A 24 -12.80 -8.84 0.83
N GLU A 25 -12.68 -8.51 -0.46
CA GLU A 25 -13.72 -7.81 -1.24
C GLU A 25 -14.97 -8.69 -1.43
N ALA A 26 -14.82 -10.01 -1.63
CA ALA A 26 -15.93 -10.95 -1.69
C ALA A 26 -16.67 -11.14 -0.34
N LEU A 27 -16.00 -10.89 0.78
CA LEU A 27 -16.62 -10.86 2.11
C LEU A 27 -17.29 -9.52 2.43
N TRP A 28 -16.97 -8.44 1.71
CA TRP A 28 -17.36 -7.05 2.03
C TRP A 28 -18.44 -6.45 1.11
N HIS A 29 -19.03 -7.25 0.22
CA HIS A 29 -20.17 -6.80 -0.61
C HIS A 29 -21.54 -7.31 -0.16
N GLU A 30 -21.63 -8.06 0.93
CA GLU A 30 -22.92 -8.45 1.54
C GLU A 30 -23.17 -7.62 2.82
N PRO A 31 -24.40 -7.17 3.04
CA PRO A 31 -24.70 -5.77 3.34
C PRO A 31 -24.32 -5.39 4.78
N ALA A 32 -23.18 -4.72 4.95
CA ALA A 32 -22.87 -3.96 6.16
C ALA A 32 -23.94 -2.88 6.47
N ASN A 33 -24.86 -2.62 5.53
CA ASN A 33 -25.97 -1.68 5.65
C ASN A 33 -27.34 -2.33 5.97
N ALA A 34 -27.48 -3.66 6.04
CA ALA A 34 -28.78 -4.31 6.35
C ALA A 34 -29.05 -4.49 7.84
N LEU A 35 -28.03 -4.33 8.69
CA LEU A 35 -28.12 -4.45 10.14
C LEU A 35 -28.26 -3.08 10.78
N THR A 36 -29.29 -2.34 10.40
CA THR A 36 -29.62 -1.08 11.07
C THR A 36 -30.28 -1.41 12.42
N ALA A 37 -29.96 -0.64 13.46
CA ALA A 37 -30.58 -0.76 14.78
C ALA A 37 -32.12 -0.96 14.77
N PRO A 38 -32.92 -0.21 13.98
CA PRO A 38 -34.36 -0.42 13.90
C PRO A 38 -34.78 -1.73 13.21
N ALA A 39 -33.94 -2.34 12.35
CA ALA A 39 -34.25 -3.61 11.69
C ALA A 39 -34.06 -4.83 12.63
N LEU A 40 -33.26 -4.66 13.69
CA LEU A 40 -32.87 -5.73 14.61
C LEU A 40 -33.58 -5.65 15.97
N ASN A 41 -34.50 -4.69 16.16
CA ASN A 41 -35.22 -4.46 17.42
C ASN A 41 -34.28 -4.46 18.65
N LEU A 42 -33.10 -3.87 18.53
CA LEU A 42 -32.13 -3.87 19.62
C LEU A 42 -32.54 -2.90 20.73
N PRO A 43 -32.14 -3.18 21.98
CA PRO A 43 -32.15 -2.18 23.04
C PRO A 43 -31.37 -0.93 22.61
N GLU A 44 -31.81 0.25 23.05
CA GLU A 44 -31.25 1.55 22.65
C GLU A 44 -29.72 1.65 22.86
N ALA A 45 -29.20 1.08 23.95
CA ALA A 45 -27.76 1.02 24.20
C ALA A 45 -27.00 0.20 23.15
N ALA A 46 -27.57 -0.93 22.71
CA ALA A 46 -26.95 -1.78 21.68
C ALA A 46 -27.09 -1.16 20.29
N ALA A 47 -28.19 -0.44 20.02
CA ALA A 47 -28.35 0.38 18.82
C ALA A 47 -27.28 1.48 18.71
N HIS A 48 -27.00 2.17 19.83
CA HIS A 48 -25.97 3.21 19.89
C HIS A 48 -24.57 2.64 19.59
N LEU A 49 -24.20 1.52 20.22
CA LEU A 49 -22.92 0.85 19.97
C LEU A 49 -22.76 0.39 18.52
N LEU A 50 -23.83 -0.13 17.89
CA LEU A 50 -23.78 -0.48 16.46
C LEU A 50 -23.56 0.75 15.58
N HIS A 51 -24.19 1.87 15.91
CA HIS A 51 -24.01 3.11 15.18
C HIS A 51 -22.57 3.62 15.31
N GLU A 52 -22.00 3.65 16.52
CA GLU A 52 -20.60 4.04 16.75
C GLU A 52 -19.63 3.13 15.99
N LEU A 53 -19.86 1.81 15.99
CA LEU A 53 -19.06 0.88 15.21
C LEU A 53 -19.16 1.14 13.70
N GLN A 54 -20.35 1.45 13.19
CA GLN A 54 -20.54 1.80 11.77
C GLN A 54 -19.80 3.09 11.40
N VAL A 55 -19.87 4.11 12.25
CA VAL A 55 -19.15 5.38 12.04
C VAL A 55 -17.64 5.12 12.01
N HIS A 56 -17.12 4.38 12.99
CA HIS A 56 -15.69 4.03 13.02
C HIS A 56 -15.26 3.17 11.84
N GLN A 57 -16.11 2.25 11.37
CA GLN A 57 -15.82 1.45 10.17
C GLN A 57 -15.65 2.34 8.94
N ILE A 58 -16.58 3.27 8.71
CA ILE A 58 -16.51 4.22 7.59
C ILE A 58 -15.26 5.10 7.71
N GLU A 59 -14.95 5.57 8.92
CA GLU A 59 -13.77 6.37 9.18
C GLU A 59 -12.47 5.62 8.85
N LEU A 60 -12.35 4.36 9.29
CA LEU A 60 -11.19 3.51 9.00
C LEU A 60 -11.06 3.25 7.50
N GLU A 61 -12.15 3.00 6.79
CA GLU A 61 -12.15 2.82 5.33
C GLU A 61 -11.67 4.07 4.61
N LEU A 62 -12.14 5.25 5.05
CA LEU A 62 -11.72 6.52 4.49
C LEU A 62 -10.22 6.78 4.74
N GLN A 63 -9.75 6.57 5.97
CA GLN A 63 -8.34 6.72 6.33
C GLN A 63 -7.45 5.76 5.52
N ASN A 64 -7.88 4.50 5.36
CA ASN A 64 -7.16 3.51 4.57
C ASN A 64 -7.07 3.92 3.10
N LYS A 65 -8.18 4.40 2.51
CA LYS A 65 -8.20 4.91 1.13
C LYS A 65 -7.26 6.10 0.96
N ALA A 66 -7.31 7.07 1.88
CA ALA A 66 -6.43 8.23 1.85
C ALA A 66 -4.95 7.83 1.94
N LEU A 67 -4.61 6.90 2.82
CA LEU A 67 -3.25 6.37 2.95
C LEU A 67 -2.77 5.71 1.65
N ARG A 68 -3.61 4.89 1.03
CA ARG A 68 -3.29 4.24 -0.25
C ARG A 68 -3.06 5.25 -1.37
N CYS A 69 -3.90 6.29 -1.46
CA CYS A 69 -3.71 7.38 -2.42
C CYS A 69 -2.37 8.09 -2.19
N ALA A 70 -2.06 8.48 -0.95
CA ALA A 70 -0.80 9.15 -0.62
C ALA A 70 0.44 8.27 -0.94
N GLN A 71 0.37 6.96 -0.68
CA GLN A 71 1.44 6.02 -1.05
C GLN A 71 1.63 5.95 -2.56
N GLN A 72 0.55 5.94 -3.34
CA GLN A 72 0.62 5.93 -4.80
C GLN A 72 1.24 7.22 -5.35
N GLU A 73 0.83 8.38 -4.85
CA GLU A 73 1.39 9.68 -5.22
C GLU A 73 2.89 9.76 -4.89
N LEU A 74 3.28 9.26 -3.71
CA LEU A 74 4.68 9.19 -3.32
C LEU A 74 5.49 8.27 -4.25
N ALA A 75 4.94 7.13 -4.65
CA ALA A 75 5.59 6.21 -5.58
C ALA A 75 5.80 6.87 -6.96
N VAL A 76 4.78 7.57 -7.47
CA VAL A 76 4.88 8.32 -8.73
C VAL A 76 5.94 9.41 -8.66
N SER A 77 5.93 10.20 -7.58
CA SER A 77 6.92 11.27 -7.35
C SER A 77 8.34 10.71 -7.28
N ARG A 78 8.55 9.60 -6.56
CA ARG A 78 9.85 8.91 -6.48
C ARG A 78 10.31 8.39 -7.84
N ALA A 79 9.42 7.79 -8.62
CA ALA A 79 9.75 7.31 -9.96
C ALA A 79 10.16 8.47 -10.89
N HIS A 80 9.45 9.60 -10.80
CA HIS A 80 9.79 10.80 -11.56
C HIS A 80 11.14 11.39 -11.13
N TYR A 81 11.41 11.47 -9.82
CA TYR A 81 12.72 11.87 -9.30
C TYR A 81 13.85 10.96 -9.81
N PHE A 82 13.66 9.64 -9.76
CA PHE A 82 14.64 8.68 -10.25
C PHE A 82 14.96 8.89 -11.74
N ALA A 83 13.93 9.09 -12.56
CA ALA A 83 14.10 9.35 -13.98
C ALA A 83 14.84 10.68 -14.26
N LEU A 84 14.57 11.73 -13.48
CA LEU A 84 15.18 13.04 -13.71
C LEU A 84 16.55 13.23 -13.08
N TYR A 85 16.82 12.61 -11.93
CA TYR A 85 18.06 12.79 -11.18
C TYR A 85 19.04 11.64 -11.44
N ASP A 86 18.64 10.40 -11.14
CA ASP A 86 19.53 9.25 -11.24
C ASP A 86 19.83 8.88 -12.70
N GLN A 87 18.87 9.03 -13.61
CA GLN A 87 19.08 8.75 -15.04
C GLN A 87 19.52 9.97 -15.85
N ALA A 88 19.84 11.10 -15.21
CA ALA A 88 20.30 12.28 -15.92
C ALA A 88 21.62 12.00 -16.65
N PRO A 89 21.82 12.48 -17.89
CA PRO A 89 23.09 12.31 -18.61
C PRO A 89 24.22 13.18 -18.04
N VAL A 90 23.94 14.03 -17.05
CA VAL A 90 24.89 14.90 -16.37
C VAL A 90 25.08 14.41 -14.94
N GLY A 91 26.32 14.45 -14.45
CA GLY A 91 26.64 14.11 -13.06
C GLY A 91 26.21 15.22 -12.11
N TYR A 92 25.40 14.88 -11.11
CA TYR A 92 25.03 15.75 -10.00
C TYR A 92 25.59 15.18 -8.69
N CYS A 93 26.10 16.07 -7.84
CA CYS A 93 26.42 15.75 -6.46
C CYS A 93 25.96 16.88 -5.54
N THR A 94 25.56 16.53 -4.33
CA THR A 94 25.25 17.49 -3.27
C THR A 94 26.32 17.39 -2.21
N LEU A 95 26.87 18.54 -1.82
CA LEU A 95 27.92 18.63 -0.82
C LEU A 95 27.35 19.12 0.52
N SER A 96 27.98 18.73 1.62
CA SER A 96 27.76 19.33 2.93
C SER A 96 28.47 20.68 3.03
N GLU A 97 28.22 21.42 4.10
CA GLU A 97 28.95 22.66 4.42
C GLU A 97 30.47 22.44 4.65
N GLN A 98 30.91 21.19 4.80
CA GLN A 98 32.32 20.80 4.94
C GLN A 98 32.87 20.13 3.68
N ASP A 99 32.26 20.42 2.52
CA ASP A 99 32.66 19.92 1.18
C ASP A 99 32.61 18.39 1.02
N MET A 100 31.88 17.69 1.89
CA MET A 100 31.70 16.24 1.80
C MET A 100 30.52 15.90 0.90
N ILE A 101 30.69 14.95 -0.03
CA ILE A 101 29.60 14.46 -0.88
C ILE A 101 28.55 13.76 0.01
N LEU A 102 27.35 14.31 0.04
CA LEU A 102 26.17 13.73 0.71
C LEU A 102 25.43 12.76 -0.20
N THR A 103 25.26 13.14 -1.46
CA THR A 103 24.62 12.31 -2.49
C THR A 103 25.28 12.56 -3.84
N ALA A 104 25.26 11.54 -4.69
CA ALA A 104 25.68 11.63 -6.08
C ALA A 104 24.71 10.79 -6.92
N ASN A 105 24.31 11.31 -8.08
CA ASN A 105 23.47 10.55 -9.00
C ASN A 105 24.27 9.43 -9.70
N LEU A 106 23.58 8.52 -10.38
CA LEU A 106 24.22 7.38 -11.04
C LEU A 106 25.32 7.82 -12.02
N THR A 107 25.06 8.86 -12.82
CA THR A 107 26.05 9.38 -13.77
C THR A 107 27.30 9.91 -13.07
N ALA A 108 27.16 10.70 -12.00
CA ALA A 108 28.31 11.17 -11.22
C ALA A 108 29.08 10.00 -10.59
N ALA A 109 28.38 9.00 -10.05
CA ALA A 109 29.01 7.79 -9.53
C ALA A 109 29.80 7.07 -10.64
N THR A 110 29.20 6.85 -11.81
CA THR A 110 29.90 6.19 -12.93
C THR A 110 31.09 6.97 -13.47
N LEU A 111 31.06 8.30 -13.42
CA LEU A 111 32.16 9.16 -13.86
C LEU A 111 33.31 9.18 -12.84
N LEU A 112 33.01 8.99 -11.56
CA LEU A 112 33.97 9.13 -10.46
C LEU A 112 34.47 7.79 -9.88
N GLY A 113 33.78 6.67 -10.11
CA GLY A 113 34.23 5.30 -9.77
C GLY A 113 33.33 4.57 -8.78
#